data_AF-A0A517REG3-F1
#
_entry.id   AF-A0A517REG3-F1
#
_cell.length_a   1.000
_cell.length_b   1.000
_cell.length_c   1.000
_cell.angle_alpha   90.00
_cell.angle_beta   90.00
_cell.angle_gamma   90.00
#
_symmetry.space_group_name_H-M   'P 1'
#
loop_
_entity.id
_entity.type
_entity.pdbx_description
1 polymer ?
#
loop_
_entity_poly.entity_id
_entity_poly.type
_entity_poly.pdbx_seq_one_letter_code
_entity_poly.pdbx_strand_id
1 'polypeptide(L)'
;MIDTGQDVVGMRIARQFWNEESGSISPFATVLMMTILVLGIIPGIATLRDHIVQKFGDMAVALESIDQSYSMTVNGVTSEYVDTNSLTDPVGEAPACLDLTISPSGE
;
A
#
# COMPACT_ATOMS: atom_id res chain seq x y z
N MET A 1 5.30 -24.43 -35.37
CA MET A 1 3.84 -24.42 -35.59
C MET A 1 3.22 -24.25 -34.22
N ILE A 2 2.87 -23.01 -33.86
CA ILE A 2 2.55 -22.60 -32.49
C ILE A 2 1.09 -22.98 -32.20
N ASP A 3 0.87 -23.66 -31.07
CA ASP A 3 -0.42 -24.12 -30.58
C ASP A 3 -1.35 -22.95 -30.28
N THR A 4 -2.02 -22.44 -31.33
CA THR A 4 -3.04 -21.38 -31.22
C THR A 4 -4.38 -21.93 -30.72
N GLY A 5 -4.46 -23.24 -30.41
CA GLY A 5 -5.70 -23.93 -30.05
C GLY A 5 -6.11 -23.72 -28.61
N GLN A 6 -5.16 -23.59 -27.68
CA GLN A 6 -5.45 -23.40 -26.25
C GLN A 6 -5.90 -21.96 -25.94
N ASP A 7 -5.29 -20.96 -26.58
CA ASP A 7 -5.61 -19.54 -26.35
C ASP A 7 -7.01 -19.16 -26.85
N VAL A 8 -7.41 -19.69 -28.01
CA VAL A 8 -8.75 -19.48 -28.56
C VAL A 8 -9.83 -20.20 -27.75
N VAL A 9 -9.50 -21.32 -27.11
CA VAL A 9 -10.43 -22.01 -26.20
C VAL A 9 -10.59 -21.21 -24.91
N GLY A 10 -9.50 -20.74 -24.30
CA GLY A 10 -9.56 -19.89 -23.10
C GLY A 10 -10.36 -18.60 -23.31
N MET A 11 -10.12 -17.90 -24.42
CA MET A 11 -10.86 -16.69 -24.79
C MET A 11 -12.35 -16.95 -25.01
N ARG A 12 -12.71 -18.11 -25.59
CA ARG A 12 -14.11 -18.49 -25.84
C ARG A 12 -14.83 -18.86 -24.55
N ILE A 13 -14.17 -19.55 -23.62
CA ILE A 13 -14.70 -19.89 -22.29
C ILE A 13 -14.95 -18.60 -21.49
N ALA A 14 -13.98 -17.69 -21.43
CA ALA A 14 -14.13 -16.40 -20.74
C ALA A 14 -15.29 -15.56 -21.30
N ARG A 15 -15.46 -15.58 -22.63
CA ARG A 15 -16.55 -14.87 -23.31
C ARG A 15 -17.91 -15.54 -23.14
N GLN A 16 -17.95 -16.87 -22.98
CA GLN A 16 -19.17 -17.62 -22.67
C GLN A 16 -19.66 -17.29 -21.25
N PHE A 17 -18.78 -17.32 -20.24
CA PHE A 17 -19.14 -16.90 -18.87
C PHE A 17 -19.64 -15.46 -18.80
N TRP A 18 -19.12 -14.55 -19.65
CA TRP A 18 -19.55 -13.16 -19.67
C TRP A 18 -20.91 -12.94 -20.37
N ASN A 19 -21.27 -13.79 -21.33
CA ASN A 19 -22.48 -13.65 -22.14
C ASN A 19 -23.61 -14.63 -21.76
N GLU A 20 -23.47 -15.39 -20.68
CA GLU A 20 -24.55 -16.23 -20.17
C GLU A 20 -25.63 -15.39 -19.47
N GLU A 21 -26.67 -15.04 -20.22
CA GLU A 21 -27.91 -14.44 -19.69
C GLU A 21 -28.93 -15.52 -19.26
N SER A 22 -28.62 -16.80 -19.51
CA SER A 22 -29.48 -17.96 -19.22
C SER A 22 -29.10 -18.70 -17.94
N GLY A 23 -28.62 -17.98 -16.93
CA GLY A 23 -28.57 -18.47 -15.56
C GLY A 23 -29.61 -17.70 -14.76
N SER A 24 -30.81 -18.25 -14.56
CA SER A 24 -31.75 -17.72 -13.56
C SER A 24 -31.21 -17.99 -12.15
N ILE A 25 -30.07 -17.40 -11.82
CA ILE A 25 -29.63 -17.19 -10.45
C ILE A 25 -30.68 -16.25 -9.88
N SER A 26 -31.34 -16.67 -8.80
CA SER A 26 -32.33 -15.85 -8.13
C SER A 26 -31.76 -14.43 -7.98
N PRO A 27 -32.45 -13.36 -8.45
CA PRO A 27 -31.95 -11.99 -8.36
C PRO A 27 -31.48 -11.65 -6.94
N PHE A 28 -32.14 -12.26 -5.95
CA PHE A 28 -31.76 -12.19 -4.54
C PHE A 28 -30.35 -12.75 -4.26
N ALA A 29 -29.98 -13.91 -4.80
CA ALA A 29 -28.69 -14.54 -4.56
C ALA A 29 -27.54 -13.73 -5.19
N THR A 30 -27.72 -13.16 -6.38
CA THR A 30 -26.70 -12.31 -7.02
C THR A 30 -26.49 -11.01 -6.24
N VAL A 31 -27.57 -10.38 -5.78
CA VAL A 31 -27.48 -9.17 -4.94
C VAL A 31 -26.82 -9.49 -3.60
N LEU A 32 -27.22 -10.59 -2.93
CA LEU A 32 -26.60 -11.03 -1.69
C LEU A 32 -25.09 -11.27 -1.87
N MET A 33 -24.70 -11.98 -2.93
CA MET A 33 -23.30 -12.24 -3.27
C MET A 33 -22.51 -10.95 -3.46
N MET A 34 -23.05 -10.00 -4.23
CA MET A 34 -22.42 -8.69 -4.44
C MET A 34 -22.28 -7.91 -3.14
N THR A 35 -23.30 -7.92 -2.26
CA THR A 35 -23.21 -7.23 -0.97
C THR A 35 -22.12 -7.81 -0.07
N ILE A 36 -22.02 -9.13 0.03
CA ILE A 36 -20.96 -9.79 0.82
C ILE A 36 -19.58 -9.48 0.23
N LEU A 37 -19.46 -9.47 -1.10
CA LEU A 37 -18.22 -9.10 -1.78
C LEU A 37 -17.80 -7.67 -1.43
N VAL A 38 -18.71 -6.70 -1.51
CA VAL A 38 -18.44 -5.29 -1.16
C VAL A 38 -18.07 -5.15 0.31
N LEU A 39 -18.77 -5.87 1.21
CA LEU A 39 -18.45 -5.90 2.63
C LEU A 39 -17.06 -6.48 2.94
N GLY A 40 -16.54 -7.37 2.10
CA GLY A 40 -15.17 -7.88 2.23
C GLY A 40 -14.12 -6.94 1.63
N ILE A 41 -14.41 -6.36 0.46
CA ILE A 41 -13.44 -5.52 -0.27
C ILE A 41 -13.15 -4.22 0.48
N ILE A 42 -14.16 -3.55 1.03
CA ILE A 42 -13.97 -2.26 1.73
C ILE A 42 -12.96 -2.37 2.89
N PRO A 43 -13.17 -3.23 3.91
CA PRO A 43 -12.18 -3.42 4.98
C PRO A 43 -10.92 -4.13 4.49
N GLY A 44 -11.00 -4.98 3.46
CA GLY A 44 -9.83 -5.61 2.85
C GLY A 44 -8.84 -4.61 2.26
N ILE A 45 -9.32 -3.59 1.55
CA ILE A 45 -8.47 -2.51 1.02
C ILE A 45 -7.99 -1.60 2.15
N ALA A 46 -8.84 -1.32 3.15
CA ALA A 46 -8.44 -0.50 4.30
C ALA A 46 -7.27 -1.13 5.07
N THR A 47 -7.33 -2.43 5.35
CA THR A 47 -6.24 -3.16 6.02
C THR A 47 -4.98 -3.24 5.16
N LEU A 48 -5.11 -3.42 3.85
CA LEU A 48 -3.97 -3.37 2.93
C LEU A 48 -3.28 -2.00 2.96
N ARG A 49 -4.06 -0.91 2.92
CA ARG A 49 -3.54 0.46 3.05
C ARG A 49 -2.79 0.62 4.36
N ASP A 50 -3.37 0.20 5.47
CA ASP A 50 -2.79 0.38 6.81
C ASP A 50 -1.46 -0.38 6.94
N HIS A 51 -1.38 -1.60 6.38
CA HIS A 51 -0.12 -2.35 6.34
C HIS A 51 0.95 -1.68 5.47
N ILE A 52 0.57 -1.18 4.29
CA ILE A 52 1.51 -0.47 3.42
C ILE A 52 2.07 0.76 4.14
N VAL A 53 1.18 1.57 4.74
CA VAL A 53 1.56 2.77 5.48
C VAL A 53 2.48 2.46 6.65
N GLN A 54 2.19 1.41 7.44
CA GLN A 54 3.09 0.95 8.51
C GLN A 54 4.47 0.57 7.96
N LYS A 55 4.54 -0.16 6.84
CA LYS A 55 5.82 -0.57 6.26
C LYS A 55 6.63 0.61 5.69
N PHE A 56 5.96 1.63 5.17
CA PHE A 56 6.62 2.87 4.78
C PHE A 56 7.12 3.68 5.98
N GLY A 57 6.39 3.66 7.10
CA GLY A 57 6.86 4.21 8.38
C GLY A 57 8.13 3.51 8.88
N ASP A 58 8.11 2.17 8.96
CA ASP A 58 9.27 1.36 9.31
C ASP A 58 10.49 1.67 8.40
N MET A 59 10.26 1.85 7.09
CA MET A 59 11.30 2.20 6.12
C MET A 59 11.87 3.61 6.38
N ALA A 60 11.02 4.58 6.70
CA ALA A 60 11.45 5.95 6.97
C ALA A 60 12.31 6.02 8.25
N VAL A 61 11.93 5.29 9.30
CA VAL A 61 12.73 5.16 10.53
C VAL A 61 14.06 4.47 10.24
N ALA A 62 14.07 3.43 9.41
CA ALA A 62 15.30 2.77 9.00
C ALA A 62 16.25 3.71 8.23
N LEU A 63 15.70 4.58 7.37
CA LEU A 63 16.50 5.58 6.64
C LEU A 63 17.06 6.66 7.57
N GLU A 64 16.29 7.13 8.54
CA GLU A 64 16.78 8.08 9.53
C GLU A 64 17.83 7.44 10.47
N SER A 65 17.72 6.14 10.75
CA SER A 65 18.72 5.42 11.57
C SER A 65 20.11 5.30 10.93
N ILE A 66 20.25 5.73 9.66
CA ILE A 66 21.56 5.87 9.01
C ILE A 66 22.24 7.11 9.57
N ASP A 67 23.50 6.96 10.00
CA ASP A 67 24.32 8.07 10.46
C ASP A 67 24.54 9.11 9.35
N GLN A 68 23.91 10.29 9.49
CA GLN A 68 24.04 11.43 8.58
C GLN A 68 25.06 12.47 9.07
N SER A 69 25.91 12.12 10.02
CA SER A 69 26.93 13.02 10.54
C SER A 69 28.01 13.33 9.49
N TYR A 70 28.47 14.58 9.44
CA TYR A 70 29.59 14.98 8.58
C TYR A 70 30.51 15.96 9.29
N SER A 71 31.79 15.93 8.94
CA SER A 71 32.77 16.92 9.36
C SER A 71 33.70 17.24 8.20
N MET A 72 33.79 18.52 7.83
CA MET A 72 34.62 18.99 6.73
C MET A 72 35.38 20.25 7.15
N THR A 73 36.66 20.32 6.80
CA THR A 73 37.49 21.50 7.06
C THR A 73 38.01 22.08 5.76
N VAL A 74 37.75 23.38 5.53
CA VAL A 74 38.24 24.12 4.36
C VAL A 74 38.88 25.42 4.85
N ASN A 75 40.13 25.64 4.47
CA ASN A 75 40.88 26.87 4.76
C ASN A 75 40.93 27.25 6.27
N GLY A 76 40.97 26.25 7.15
CA GLY A 76 41.01 26.45 8.61
C GLY A 76 39.65 26.68 9.27
N VAL A 77 38.56 26.67 8.50
CA VAL A 77 37.19 26.69 9.02
C VAL A 77 36.63 25.27 8.96
N THR A 78 36.16 24.76 10.10
CA THR A 78 35.53 23.45 10.23
C THR A 78 34.01 23.60 10.29
N SER A 79 33.31 22.87 9.43
CA SER A 79 31.86 22.69 9.46
C SER A 79 31.55 21.25 9.85
N GLU A 80 30.76 21.07 10.89
CA GLU A 80 30.40 19.77 11.43
C GLU A 80 28.89 19.71 11.70
N TYR A 81 28.31 18.55 11.44
CA TYR A 81 26.96 18.18 11.86
C TYR A 81 27.04 16.81 12.52
N VAL A 82 26.48 16.71 13.72
CA VAL A 82 26.34 15.46 14.45
C VAL A 82 24.86 15.10 14.42
N ASP A 83 24.56 13.94 13.86
CA ASP A 83 23.21 13.42 13.84
C ASP A 83 22.84 12.85 15.22
N THR A 84 21.91 13.51 15.90
CA THR A 84 21.46 13.13 17.25
C THR A 84 20.03 12.63 17.28
N ASN A 85 19.33 12.62 16.14
CA ASN A 85 17.93 12.29 16.08
C ASN A 85 17.75 10.77 15.96
N SER A 86 16.83 10.23 16.74
CA SER A 86 16.39 8.85 16.58
C SER A 86 14.88 8.81 16.74
N LEU A 87 14.16 8.62 15.64
CA LEU A 87 12.76 8.25 15.68
C LEU A 87 12.63 6.84 16.27
N THR A 88 11.67 6.69 17.16
CA THR A 88 11.26 5.40 17.70
C THR A 88 9.87 5.09 17.17
N ASP A 89 9.67 3.89 16.63
CA ASP A 89 8.36 3.39 16.19
C ASP A 89 7.94 2.19 17.07
N PRO A 90 7.17 2.43 18.16
CA PRO A 90 6.71 1.38 19.05
C PRO A 90 5.65 0.49 18.38
N VAL A 91 5.69 -0.81 18.66
CA VAL A 91 4.68 -1.76 18.15
C VAL A 91 3.28 -1.36 18.59
N GLY A 92 2.37 -1.19 17.62
CA GLY A 92 0.95 -0.94 17.85
C GLY A 92 0.55 0.54 17.88
N GLU A 93 1.50 1.44 17.69
CA GLU A 93 1.23 2.88 17.51
C GLU A 93 1.13 3.24 16.02
N ALA A 94 0.70 4.47 15.75
CA ALA A 94 0.78 5.03 14.40
C ALA A 94 2.25 5.10 13.94
N PRO A 95 2.54 4.86 12.65
CA PRO A 95 3.91 4.85 12.16
C PRO A 95 4.62 6.16 12.47
N ALA A 96 5.85 6.04 12.98
CA ALA A 96 6.67 7.20 13.28
C ALA A 96 6.85 8.03 12.00
N CYS A 97 6.92 9.36 12.14
CA CYS A 97 7.09 10.36 11.08
C CYS A 97 6.01 10.50 9.98
N LEU A 98 4.87 9.81 10.06
CA LEU A 98 3.72 10.06 9.18
C LEU A 98 2.50 10.55 9.99
N ASP A 99 2.49 11.84 10.32
CA ASP A 99 1.34 12.46 11.00
C ASP A 99 0.34 13.03 9.97
N LEU A 100 -0.77 12.32 9.76
CA LEU A 100 -1.88 12.76 8.90
C LEU A 100 -2.85 13.72 9.61
N THR A 101 -2.56 14.06 10.88
CA THR A 101 -3.40 14.90 11.74
C THR A 101 -2.78 16.27 12.05
N ILE A 102 -1.64 16.62 11.43
CA ILE A 102 -1.10 17.97 11.55
C ILE A 102 -2.17 18.97 11.11
N SER A 103 -2.50 19.91 11.99
CA SER A 103 -3.27 21.08 11.56
C SER A 103 -2.45 21.81 10.50
N PRO A 104 -3.07 22.33 9.42
CA PRO A 104 -2.33 23.10 8.43
C PRO A 104 -1.56 24.20 9.16
N SER A 105 -0.24 24.26 8.94
CA SER A 105 0.56 25.38 9.40
C SER A 105 -0.03 26.62 8.75
N GLY A 106 -0.54 27.54 9.55
CA GLY A 106 -1.06 28.81 9.06
C GLY A 106 0.06 29.59 8.40
N GLU A 107 0.11 29.49 7.07
CA GLU A 107 0.63 30.53 6.18
C GLU A 107 -0.56 31.16 5.42
#